data_AF-A0A2V8Y2D7-F1
#
_entry.id   AF-A0A2V8Y2D7-F1
#
_cell.length_a   1.000
_cell.length_b   1.000
_cell.length_c   1.000
_cell.angle_alpha   90.00
_cell.angle_beta   90.00
_cell.angle_gamma   90.00
#
_symmetry.space_group_name_H-M   'P 1'
#
loop_
_entity.id
_entity.type
_entity.pdbx_description
1 polymer ?
#
loop_
_entity_poly.entity_id
_entity_poly.type
_entity_poly.pdbx_seq_one_letter_code
_entity_poly.pdbx_strand_id
1 'polypeptide(L)'
;MTKIMGSHTLKFGGTQRKIEWFTQGNNQSIAFTFDNQYTSNPTVAGSGYAVASALLGTPAQTAVTNVAPVHAFYYQYGFFVEDTYQFSRKLTLNLGIRWDQPSIYSEARDSDTVFLPNAAAPVIGNGKTVSSIVNPATGGSVPLVGLATLVNSPAWKSHREDNLHWKMFAPRVGFAYR
;
A
#
# COMPACT_ATOMS: atom_id res chain seq x y z
N MET A 1 28.66 12.83 -9.22
CA MET A 1 29.88 13.23 -9.94
C MET A 1 29.87 14.75 -10.11
N THR A 2 31.04 15.37 -10.09
CA THR A 2 31.20 16.81 -10.35
C THR A 2 32.17 16.99 -11.50
N LYS A 3 31.84 17.84 -12.47
CA LYS A 3 32.71 18.16 -13.60
C LYS A 3 32.77 19.67 -13.77
N ILE A 4 33.99 20.21 -13.81
CA ILE A 4 34.24 21.63 -14.04
C ILE A 4 34.73 21.78 -15.48
N MET A 5 34.07 22.65 -16.24
CA MET A 5 34.43 22.94 -17.63
C MET A 5 34.21 24.42 -17.95
N GLY A 6 35.30 25.16 -18.14
CA GLY A 6 35.25 26.60 -18.38
C GLY A 6 34.49 27.34 -17.27
N SER A 7 33.41 28.03 -17.65
CA SER A 7 32.55 28.77 -16.73
C SER A 7 31.48 27.92 -16.03
N HIS A 8 31.39 26.62 -16.31
CA HIS A 8 30.36 25.72 -15.78
C HIS A 8 30.92 24.79 -14.71
N THR A 9 30.18 24.66 -13.62
CA THR A 9 30.38 23.62 -12.59
C THR A 9 29.16 22.73 -12.56
N LEU A 10 29.26 21.59 -13.24
CA LEU A 10 28.18 20.61 -13.36
C LEU A 10 28.26 19.60 -12.22
N LYS A 11 27.14 19.37 -11.55
CA LYS A 11 26.93 18.27 -10.60
C LYS A 11 25.81 17.40 -11.12
N PHE A 12 26.03 16.10 -11.18
CA PHE A 12 25.00 15.17 -11.57
C PHE A 12 25.15 13.85 -10.84
N GLY A 13 24.06 13.15 -10.70
CA GLY A 13 24.04 11.86 -10.05
C GLY A 13 22.64 11.30 -9.96
N GLY A 14 22.55 10.12 -9.36
CA GLY A 14 21.28 9.52 -9.09
C GLY A 14 21.39 8.29 -8.22
N THR A 15 20.22 7.79 -7.89
CA THR A 15 19.99 6.63 -7.05
C THR A 15 18.99 5.73 -7.74
N GLN A 16 19.27 4.45 -7.77
CA GLN A 16 18.31 3.40 -8.09
C GLN A 16 18.30 2.42 -6.93
N ARG A 17 17.10 2.09 -6.44
CA ARG A 17 16.94 1.17 -5.32
C ARG A 17 15.80 0.22 -5.60
N LYS A 18 16.03 -1.06 -5.35
CA LYS A 18 14.96 -2.06 -5.20
C LYS A 18 14.69 -2.22 -3.71
N ILE A 19 13.44 -2.14 -3.31
CA ILE A 19 13.00 -2.32 -1.94
C ILE A 19 12.08 -3.51 -1.95
N GLU A 20 12.37 -4.48 -1.09
CA GLU A 20 11.62 -5.73 -0.99
C GLU A 20 11.15 -5.90 0.44
N TRP A 21 9.91 -6.36 0.56
CA TRP A 21 9.29 -6.76 1.80
C TRP A 21 8.84 -8.20 1.66
N PHE A 22 9.53 -9.09 2.36
CA PHE A 22 9.22 -10.50 2.38
C PHE A 22 8.77 -10.90 3.78
N THR A 23 7.56 -11.43 3.88
CA THR A 23 7.08 -12.08 5.10
C THR A 23 6.81 -13.54 4.78
N GLN A 24 7.50 -14.42 5.49
CA GLN A 24 7.10 -15.82 5.53
C GLN A 24 5.80 -15.86 6.32
N GLY A 25 4.77 -16.45 5.72
CA GLY A 25 3.47 -16.61 6.36
C GLY A 25 3.67 -17.19 7.76
N ASN A 26 3.45 -16.38 8.78
CA ASN A 26 3.58 -16.84 10.14
C ASN A 26 2.26 -17.53 10.49
N ASN A 27 2.32 -18.82 10.81
CA ASN A 27 1.24 -19.45 11.54
C ASN A 27 1.25 -18.80 12.93
N GLN A 28 0.52 -17.70 13.07
CA GLN A 28 0.37 -17.06 14.37
C GLN A 28 -0.24 -18.08 15.33
N SER A 29 0.22 -17.98 16.58
CA SER A 29 -0.10 -18.87 17.70
C SER A 29 -1.55 -19.34 17.69
N ILE A 30 -1.76 -20.63 17.97
CA ILE A 30 -3.10 -21.15 18.27
C ILE A 30 -3.59 -20.43 19.53
N ALA A 31 -4.73 -19.77 19.42
CA ALA A 31 -5.38 -19.12 20.55
C ALA A 31 -6.47 -20.03 21.10
N PHE A 32 -6.40 -20.28 22.40
CA PHE A 32 -7.42 -20.99 23.15
C PHE A 32 -8.16 -20.00 24.04
N THR A 33 -9.47 -19.89 23.85
CA THR A 33 -10.33 -19.12 24.74
C THR A 33 -11.06 -20.10 25.65
N PHE A 34 -10.90 -19.91 26.95
CA PHE A 34 -11.57 -20.69 27.98
C PHE A 34 -12.65 -19.85 28.64
N ASP A 35 -13.82 -20.43 28.82
CA ASP A 35 -14.91 -19.85 29.59
C ASP A 35 -15.44 -20.88 30.61
N ASN A 36 -16.48 -20.51 31.35
CA ASN A 36 -17.05 -21.37 32.38
C ASN A 36 -17.96 -22.48 31.84
N GLN A 37 -18.23 -22.60 30.53
CA GLN A 37 -19.26 -23.52 30.02
C GLN A 37 -19.04 -24.97 30.45
N TYR A 38 -17.82 -25.48 30.34
CA TYR A 38 -17.50 -26.88 30.63
C TYR A 38 -17.43 -27.23 32.12
N THR A 39 -17.46 -26.23 33.00
CA THR A 39 -17.48 -26.42 34.47
C THR A 39 -18.71 -25.80 35.12
N SER A 40 -19.64 -25.27 34.31
CA SER A 40 -20.89 -24.67 34.77
C SER A 40 -21.92 -25.73 35.11
N ASN A 41 -22.73 -25.44 36.13
CA ASN A 41 -23.93 -26.20 36.42
C ASN A 41 -25.09 -25.65 35.57
N PRO A 42 -25.75 -26.46 34.73
CA PRO A 42 -26.86 -26.02 33.88
C PRO A 42 -28.04 -25.39 34.65
N THR A 43 -28.18 -25.67 35.95
CA THR A 43 -29.29 -25.16 36.78
C THR A 43 -28.94 -23.87 37.53
N VAL A 44 -27.68 -23.42 37.49
CA VAL A 44 -27.21 -22.23 38.21
C VAL A 44 -26.51 -21.27 37.23
N ALA A 45 -27.20 -20.19 36.88
CA ALA A 45 -26.67 -19.17 35.98
C ALA A 45 -25.37 -18.57 36.53
N GLY A 46 -24.35 -18.45 35.68
CA GLY A 46 -23.05 -17.87 36.04
C GLY A 46 -22.15 -18.76 36.92
N SER A 47 -22.52 -20.03 37.14
CA SER A 47 -21.66 -21.00 37.83
C SER A 47 -20.50 -21.50 36.94
N GLY A 48 -19.49 -22.12 37.56
CA GLY A 48 -18.29 -22.61 36.87
C GLY A 48 -17.16 -21.60 36.79
N TYR A 49 -15.98 -22.04 36.33
CA TYR A 49 -14.78 -21.20 36.28
C TYR A 49 -13.98 -21.47 34.99
N ALA A 50 -13.62 -20.40 34.28
CA ALA A 50 -12.80 -20.48 33.08
C ALA A 50 -11.44 -21.16 33.32
N VAL A 51 -10.83 -20.90 34.49
CA VAL A 51 -9.56 -21.55 34.89
C VAL A 51 -9.74 -23.06 35.09
N ALA A 52 -10.88 -23.51 35.64
CA ALA A 52 -11.15 -24.93 35.81
C ALA A 52 -11.38 -25.63 34.46
N SER A 53 -12.09 -24.99 33.54
CA SER A 53 -12.23 -25.47 32.15
C SER A 53 -10.87 -25.54 31.43
N ALA A 54 -9.95 -24.61 31.73
CA ALA A 54 -8.59 -24.64 31.20
C ALA A 54 -7.77 -25.81 31.75
N LEU A 55 -7.89 -26.14 33.04
CA LEU A 55 -7.23 -27.29 33.64
C LEU A 55 -7.75 -28.64 33.11
N LEU A 56 -9.02 -28.69 32.68
CA LEU A 56 -9.59 -29.84 31.97
C LEU A 56 -9.12 -29.95 30.52
N GLY A 57 -8.51 -28.90 29.97
CA GLY A 57 -8.03 -28.86 28.59
C GLY A 57 -9.13 -28.70 27.55
N THR A 58 -10.34 -28.27 27.92
CA THR A 58 -11.48 -28.10 27.00
C THR A 58 -11.73 -26.61 26.70
N PRO A 59 -11.17 -26.07 25.60
CA PRO A 59 -11.41 -24.69 25.21
C PRO A 59 -12.82 -24.49 24.68
N ALA A 60 -13.41 -23.32 24.97
CA ALA A 60 -14.71 -22.93 24.44
C ALA A 60 -14.61 -22.48 22.98
N GLN A 61 -13.48 -21.90 22.61
CA GLN A 61 -13.16 -21.52 21.24
C GLN A 61 -11.68 -21.77 20.96
N THR A 62 -11.42 -22.27 19.75
CA THR A 62 -10.08 -22.34 19.17
C THR A 62 -10.02 -21.38 17.98
N ALA A 63 -8.94 -20.61 17.89
CA ALA A 63 -8.69 -19.75 16.75
C ALA A 63 -7.27 -19.99 16.24
N VAL A 64 -7.15 -20.05 14.91
CA VAL A 64 -5.87 -20.16 14.21
C VAL A 64 -5.82 -19.02 13.21
N THR A 65 -4.77 -18.21 13.29
CA THR A 65 -4.54 -17.14 12.32
C THR A 65 -3.46 -17.61 11.34
N ASN A 66 -3.85 -17.81 10.09
CA ASN A 66 -2.92 -18.07 9.00
C ASN A 66 -2.67 -16.76 8.26
N VAL A 67 -1.42 -16.30 8.25
CA VAL A 67 -1.01 -15.15 7.42
C VAL A 67 -0.40 -15.72 6.15
N ALA A 68 -0.96 -15.38 5.00
CA ALA A 68 -0.37 -15.77 3.72
C ALA A 68 1.03 -15.14 3.57
N PRO A 69 2.01 -15.86 2.98
CA PRO A 69 3.29 -15.26 2.66
C PRO A 69 3.09 -14.13 1.65
N VAL A 70 3.69 -12.97 1.91
CA VAL A 70 3.66 -11.80 1.01
C VAL A 70 5.07 -11.49 0.54
N HIS A 71 5.21 -11.22 -0.76
CA HIS A 71 6.45 -10.73 -1.36
C HIS A 71 6.17 -9.44 -2.14
N ALA A 72 6.15 -8.32 -1.43
CA ALA A 72 5.94 -7.01 -2.01
C ALA A 72 7.28 -6.35 -2.37
N PHE A 73 7.33 -5.62 -3.48
CA PHE A 73 8.53 -4.89 -3.89
C PHE A 73 8.21 -3.64 -4.71
N TYR A 74 9.16 -2.72 -4.78
CA TYR A 74 9.12 -1.58 -5.70
C TYR A 74 10.52 -1.08 -6.08
N TYR A 75 10.60 -0.31 -7.17
CA TYR A 75 11.84 0.27 -7.68
C TYR A 75 11.80 1.78 -7.60
N GLN A 76 12.59 2.37 -6.72
CA GLN A 76 12.71 3.81 -6.62
C GLN A 76 13.86 4.34 -7.47
N TYR A 77 13.62 5.45 -8.17
CA TYR A 77 14.63 6.17 -8.94
C TYR A 77 14.68 7.64 -8.53
N GLY A 78 15.86 8.23 -8.61
CA GLY A 78 16.05 9.66 -8.44
C GLY A 78 17.28 10.11 -9.20
N PHE A 79 17.13 11.06 -10.11
CA PHE A 79 18.21 11.60 -10.94
C PHE A 79 18.23 13.12 -10.84
N PHE A 80 19.43 13.70 -10.85
CA PHE A 80 19.57 15.15 -10.85
C PHE A 80 20.73 15.60 -11.73
N VAL A 81 20.57 16.81 -12.27
CA VAL A 81 21.62 17.58 -12.93
C VAL A 81 21.51 19.02 -12.43
N GLU A 82 22.61 19.58 -11.98
CA GLU A 82 22.75 20.96 -11.52
C GLU A 82 23.97 21.59 -12.21
N ASP A 83 23.84 22.84 -12.61
CA ASP A 83 24.87 23.65 -13.24
C ASP A 83 24.99 24.99 -12.49
N THR A 84 26.18 25.28 -11.97
CA THR A 84 26.56 26.63 -11.56
C THR A 84 27.37 27.25 -12.68
N TYR A 85 26.75 28.19 -13.38
CA TYR A 85 27.31 28.85 -14.56
C TYR A 85 27.72 30.30 -14.26
N GLN A 86 29.00 30.60 -14.43
CA GLN A 86 29.53 31.96 -14.38
C GLN A 86 29.30 32.66 -15.73
N PHE A 87 28.11 33.22 -15.91
CA PHE A 87 27.73 33.92 -17.15
C PHE A 87 28.60 35.17 -17.39
N SER A 88 28.90 35.93 -16.34
CA SER A 88 29.84 37.05 -16.39
C SER A 88 30.61 37.18 -15.06
N ARG A 89 31.57 38.11 -14.98
CA ARG A 89 32.29 38.39 -13.72
C ARG A 89 31.38 38.86 -12.58
N LYS A 90 30.18 39.34 -12.93
CA LYS A 90 29.18 39.88 -12.02
C LYS A 90 27.96 38.99 -11.86
N LEU A 91 27.67 38.09 -12.80
CA LEU A 91 26.45 37.27 -12.82
C LEU A 91 26.79 35.78 -12.77
N THR A 92 26.30 35.11 -11.74
CA THR A 92 26.28 33.64 -11.62
C THR A 92 24.86 33.14 -11.74
N LEU A 93 24.64 32.11 -12.56
CA LEU A 93 23.36 31.40 -12.70
C LEU A 93 23.49 30.02 -12.07
N ASN A 94 22.44 29.58 -11.36
CA ASN A 94 22.31 28.24 -10.81
C ASN A 94 21.08 27.59 -11.44
N LEU A 95 21.31 26.59 -12.30
CA LEU A 95 20.27 25.87 -13.00
C LEU A 95 20.26 24.44 -12.49
N GLY A 96 19.09 23.87 -12.26
CA GLY A 96 18.99 22.49 -11.80
C GLY A 96 17.69 21.85 -12.21
N ILE A 97 17.74 20.54 -12.41
CA ILE A 97 16.56 19.72 -12.55
C ILE A 97 16.77 18.42 -11.80
N ARG A 98 15.75 18.05 -11.03
CA ARG A 98 15.65 16.73 -10.42
C ARG A 98 14.43 16.01 -10.96
N TRP A 99 14.56 14.71 -11.17
CA TRP A 99 13.45 13.82 -11.47
C TRP A 99 13.46 12.69 -10.44
N ASP A 100 12.31 12.44 -9.83
CA ASP A 100 12.13 11.36 -8.87
C ASP A 100 11.01 10.43 -9.36
N GLN A 101 11.19 9.13 -9.16
CA GLN A 101 10.13 8.14 -9.29
C GLN A 101 10.10 7.34 -7.98
N PRO A 102 9.22 7.71 -7.03
CA PRO A 102 9.07 6.98 -5.77
C PRO A 102 8.58 5.54 -5.98
N SER A 103 7.92 5.27 -7.12
CA SER A 103 7.27 4.01 -7.45
C SER A 103 6.13 3.65 -6.49
N ILE A 104 5.50 2.52 -6.79
CA ILE A 104 4.40 1.90 -6.07
C ILE A 104 4.72 0.42 -5.88
N TYR A 105 4.14 -0.22 -4.87
CA TYR A 105 4.30 -1.64 -4.61
C TYR A 105 3.76 -2.52 -5.75
N SER A 106 4.33 -3.70 -5.86
CA SER A 106 3.88 -4.84 -6.65
C SER A 106 4.10 -6.10 -5.82
N GLU A 107 3.24 -7.10 -5.97
CA GLU A 107 3.39 -8.40 -5.30
C GLU A 107 3.92 -9.44 -6.30
N ALA A 108 4.87 -10.27 -5.90
CA ALA A 108 5.59 -11.16 -6.80
C ALA A 108 4.77 -12.34 -7.35
N ARG A 109 3.60 -12.62 -6.76
CA ARG A 109 2.67 -13.71 -7.09
C ARG A 109 1.27 -13.20 -7.44
N ASP A 110 1.11 -11.89 -7.66
CA ASP A 110 -0.18 -11.24 -7.91
C ASP A 110 -1.22 -11.46 -6.80
N SER A 111 -0.75 -11.71 -5.57
CA SER A 111 -1.57 -11.91 -4.37
C SER A 111 -1.88 -10.59 -3.67
N ASP A 112 -2.32 -9.60 -4.45
CA ASP A 112 -2.64 -8.26 -3.99
C ASP A 112 -3.90 -7.73 -4.70
N THR A 113 -4.58 -6.77 -4.09
CA THR A 113 -5.87 -6.24 -4.55
C THR A 113 -5.85 -4.73 -4.66
N VAL A 114 -6.41 -4.23 -5.76
CA VAL A 114 -6.64 -2.80 -5.98
C VAL A 114 -8.12 -2.47 -5.90
N PHE A 115 -8.42 -1.23 -5.52
CA PHE A 115 -9.77 -0.70 -5.53
C PHE A 115 -9.95 0.31 -6.67
N LEU A 116 -10.93 0.05 -7.53
CA LEU A 116 -11.30 0.88 -8.66
C LEU A 116 -12.55 1.70 -8.32
N PRO A 117 -12.43 2.91 -7.75
CA PRO A 117 -13.57 3.65 -7.18
C PRO A 117 -14.64 4.03 -8.21
N ASN A 118 -14.26 4.16 -9.48
CA ASN A 118 -15.14 4.55 -10.58
C ASN A 118 -15.60 3.37 -11.44
N ALA A 119 -15.20 2.15 -11.11
CA ALA A 119 -15.67 0.95 -11.81
C ALA A 119 -17.13 0.64 -11.45
N ALA A 120 -17.82 -0.06 -12.36
CA ALA A 120 -19.18 -0.53 -12.10
C ALA A 120 -19.23 -1.39 -10.82
N ALA A 121 -20.34 -1.30 -10.10
CA ALA A 121 -20.56 -2.01 -8.85
C ALA A 121 -20.22 -3.52 -8.96
N PRO A 122 -19.69 -4.12 -7.88
CA PRO A 122 -19.27 -5.50 -7.91
C PRO A 122 -20.49 -6.42 -7.95
N VAL A 123 -20.31 -7.58 -8.57
CA VAL A 123 -21.26 -8.68 -8.46
C VAL A 123 -21.17 -9.22 -7.03
N ILE A 124 -22.24 -9.13 -6.27
CA ILE A 124 -22.39 -9.82 -4.99
C ILE A 124 -22.74 -11.29 -5.30
N GLY A 125 -22.31 -12.22 -4.44
CA GLY A 125 -22.42 -13.68 -4.64
C GLY A 125 -23.76 -14.15 -5.25
N ASN A 126 -23.70 -15.28 -5.97
CA ASN A 126 -24.80 -15.83 -6.79
C ASN A 126 -25.17 -14.98 -8.02
N GLY A 127 -24.23 -14.23 -8.59
CA GLY A 127 -24.44 -13.49 -9.84
C GLY A 127 -25.35 -12.26 -9.69
N LYS A 128 -25.59 -11.78 -8.46
CA LYS A 128 -26.45 -10.63 -8.19
C LYS A 128 -25.61 -9.36 -8.11
N THR A 129 -25.83 -8.43 -9.03
CA THR A 129 -25.20 -7.10 -8.95
C THR A 129 -26.11 -6.16 -8.16
N VAL A 130 -25.57 -5.48 -7.15
CA VAL A 130 -26.27 -4.35 -6.50
C VAL A 130 -25.77 -3.07 -7.17
N SER A 131 -26.56 -2.51 -8.07
CA SER A 131 -26.19 -1.33 -8.86
C SER A 131 -26.52 0.01 -8.18
N SER A 132 -27.34 0.01 -7.13
CA SER A 132 -27.76 1.22 -6.42
C SER A 132 -28.29 0.91 -5.02
N ILE A 133 -28.19 1.89 -4.12
CA ILE A 133 -28.86 1.88 -2.81
C ILE A 133 -29.95 2.96 -2.82
N VAL A 134 -31.13 2.60 -2.31
CA VAL A 134 -32.23 3.55 -2.09
C VAL A 134 -32.17 4.04 -0.65
N ASN A 135 -32.17 5.35 -0.45
CA ASN A 135 -32.28 5.95 0.86
C ASN A 135 -33.72 5.75 1.38
N PRO A 136 -33.94 5.01 2.48
CA PRO A 136 -35.28 4.69 2.96
C PRO A 136 -36.05 5.91 3.51
N ALA A 137 -35.37 7.00 3.86
CA ALA A 137 -35.99 8.21 4.38
C ALA A 137 -36.39 9.21 3.27
N THR A 138 -35.65 9.26 2.16
CA THR A 138 -35.89 10.23 1.08
C THR A 138 -36.41 9.61 -0.21
N GLY A 139 -36.34 8.29 -0.35
CA GLY A 139 -36.65 7.58 -1.60
C GLY A 139 -35.63 7.81 -2.72
N GLY A 140 -34.57 8.59 -2.48
CA GLY A 140 -33.53 8.86 -3.46
C GLY A 140 -32.66 7.64 -3.74
N SER A 141 -32.33 7.40 -5.02
CA SER A 141 -31.42 6.33 -5.44
C SER A 141 -30.02 6.86 -5.69
N VAL A 142 -29.00 6.18 -5.13
CA VAL A 142 -27.59 6.48 -5.34
C VAL A 142 -26.95 5.29 -6.05
N PRO A 143 -26.32 5.49 -7.23
CA PRO A 143 -25.62 4.41 -7.91
C PRO A 143 -24.42 3.95 -7.08
N LEU A 144 -24.23 2.63 -7.02
CA LEU A 144 -23.01 2.06 -6.45
C LEU A 144 -21.92 2.01 -7.50
N VAL A 145 -20.73 2.41 -7.09
CA VAL A 145 -19.49 2.35 -7.86
C VAL A 145 -18.39 1.84 -6.94
N GLY A 146 -17.34 1.25 -7.52
CA GLY A 146 -16.25 0.65 -6.78
C GLY A 146 -16.11 -0.84 -7.06
N LEU A 147 -14.93 -1.27 -7.50
CA LEU A 147 -14.61 -2.69 -7.67
C LEU A 147 -13.29 -2.99 -6.97
N ALA A 148 -13.29 -3.92 -6.02
CA ALA A 148 -12.06 -4.54 -5.52
C ALA A 148 -11.71 -5.71 -6.44
N THR A 149 -10.51 -5.71 -7.03
CA THR A 149 -10.06 -6.75 -7.95
C THR A 149 -8.60 -7.08 -7.69
N LEU A 150 -8.16 -8.27 -8.05
CA LEU A 150 -6.75 -8.65 -7.98
C LEU A 150 -5.91 -7.81 -8.95
N VAL A 151 -4.64 -7.59 -8.61
CA VAL A 151 -3.65 -7.14 -9.58
C VAL A 151 -3.50 -8.16 -10.71
N ASN A 152 -3.05 -7.72 -11.88
CA ASN A 152 -2.93 -8.58 -13.07
C ASN A 152 -4.24 -9.32 -13.45
N SER A 153 -5.38 -8.67 -13.27
CA SER A 153 -6.71 -9.17 -13.64
C SER A 153 -7.25 -8.51 -14.90
N PRO A 154 -8.33 -9.01 -15.53
CA PRO A 154 -8.95 -8.34 -16.68
C PRO A 154 -9.36 -6.89 -16.40
N ALA A 155 -9.77 -6.58 -15.16
CA ALA A 155 -10.15 -5.24 -14.72
C ALA A 155 -8.93 -4.35 -14.39
N TRP A 156 -7.79 -4.93 -14.02
CA TRP A 156 -6.55 -4.22 -13.72
C TRP A 156 -5.33 -5.00 -14.20
N LYS A 157 -4.81 -4.62 -15.38
CA LYS A 157 -3.73 -5.35 -16.07
C LYS A 157 -2.34 -5.15 -15.48
N SER A 158 -2.18 -4.25 -14.51
CA SER A 158 -0.89 -3.96 -13.90
C SER A 158 -0.65 -4.89 -12.70
N HIS A 159 0.60 -5.29 -12.49
CA HIS A 159 1.05 -5.97 -11.25
C HIS A 159 1.23 -5.00 -10.08
N ARG A 160 1.11 -3.69 -10.34
CA ARG A 160 1.28 -2.61 -9.37
C ARG A 160 -0.04 -2.24 -8.72
N GLU A 161 0.01 -1.77 -7.48
CA GLU A 161 -1.17 -1.24 -6.76
C GLU A 161 -1.76 0.03 -7.41
N ASP A 162 -0.95 0.75 -8.17
CA ASP A 162 -1.35 2.00 -8.83
C ASP A 162 -0.53 2.24 -10.12
N ASN A 163 -0.93 3.23 -10.89
CA ASN A 163 -0.20 3.71 -12.05
C ASN A 163 0.97 4.60 -11.64
N LEU A 164 2.11 4.41 -12.30
CA LEU A 164 3.26 5.27 -12.09
C LEU A 164 3.03 6.65 -12.72
N HIS A 165 3.32 7.69 -11.93
CA HIS A 165 3.36 9.06 -12.40
C HIS A 165 4.79 9.44 -12.77
N TRP A 166 5.00 9.79 -14.04
CA TRP A 166 6.34 10.05 -14.58
C TRP A 166 6.73 11.53 -14.60
N LYS A 167 5.79 12.43 -14.32
CA LYS A 167 5.97 13.90 -14.40
C LYS A 167 6.39 14.51 -13.05
N MET A 168 7.25 13.82 -12.32
CA MET A 168 7.75 14.25 -11.01
C MET A 168 9.08 14.99 -11.17
N PHE A 169 9.04 16.13 -11.85
CA PHE A 169 10.19 16.99 -12.06
C PHE A 169 10.20 18.14 -11.04
N ALA A 170 11.38 18.40 -10.48
CA ALA A 170 11.65 19.52 -9.57
C ALA A 170 12.75 20.41 -10.17
N PRO A 171 12.40 21.33 -11.09
CA PRO A 171 13.34 22.31 -11.63
C PRO A 171 13.73 23.35 -10.57
N ARG A 172 14.95 23.87 -10.67
CA ARG A 172 15.52 24.90 -9.79
C ARG A 172 16.23 25.93 -10.65
N VAL A 173 15.95 27.21 -10.38
CA VAL A 173 16.62 28.33 -11.03
C VAL A 173 16.96 29.36 -9.97
N GLY A 174 18.19 29.83 -9.97
CA GLY A 174 18.67 30.88 -9.09
C GLY A 174 19.75 31.72 -9.77
N PHE A 175 20.02 32.90 -9.24
CA PHE A 175 21.10 33.76 -9.71
C PHE A 175 21.72 34.53 -8.56
N ALA A 176 22.95 34.98 -8.77
CA ALA A 176 23.64 35.91 -7.88
C ALA A 176 24.28 37.01 -8.72
N TYR A 177 24.17 38.27 -8.24
CA TYR A 177 24.73 39.44 -8.92
C TYR A 177 25.53 40.29 -7.94
N ARG A 178 26.73 40.73 -8.33
CA ARG A 178 27.62 41.59 -7.54
C ARG A 178 28.39 42.58 -8.40
#